data_AF-A4I4K5-F1
#
_entry.id   AF-A4I4K5-F1
#
_cell.length_a   1.000
_cell.length_b   1.000
_cell.length_c   1.000
_cell.angle_alpha   90.00
_cell.angle_beta   90.00
_cell.angle_gamma   90.00
#
_symmetry.space_group_name_H-M   'P 1'
#
loop_
_entity.id
_entity.type
_entity.pdbx_description
1 polymer ?
#
loop_
_entity_poly.entity_id
_entity_poly.type
_entity_poly.pdbx_seq_one_letter_code
_entity_poly.pdbx_strand_id
1 'polypeptide(L)'
;MTLEDQKSCDVACRFLGDATKSFAHSVILITVDTNANAEVTALHDIRSLPTFMAYRNGCIVGRFEGSQEDEINKLVDLLAENSTERSPTTDNRTPSPLPQQEGATSIRVSGD
;
A
#
# COMPACT_ATOMS: atom_id res chain seq x y z
N MET A 1 -3.08 -22.20 1.28
CA MET A 1 -2.30 -21.75 2.46
C MET A 1 -1.57 -22.93 3.08
N THR A 2 -0.27 -22.78 3.35
CA THR A 2 0.52 -23.84 4.00
C THR A 2 0.35 -23.79 5.54
N LEU A 3 0.77 -24.85 6.24
CA LEU A 3 0.79 -24.86 7.72
C LEU A 3 1.76 -23.83 8.30
N GLU A 4 2.85 -23.54 7.59
CA GLU A 4 3.84 -22.54 7.99
C GLU A 4 3.26 -21.12 7.88
N ASP A 5 2.58 -20.83 6.78
CA ASP A 5 1.87 -19.56 6.59
C ASP A 5 0.83 -19.35 7.69
N GLN A 6 0.03 -20.38 8.01
CA GLN A 6 -1.00 -20.30 9.06
C GLN A 6 -0.37 -19.94 10.41
N LYS A 7 0.71 -20.64 10.81
CA LYS A 7 1.41 -20.37 12.07
C LYS A 7 1.99 -18.96 12.10
N SER A 8 2.54 -18.49 10.97
CA SER A 8 3.11 -17.15 10.86
C SER A 8 2.02 -16.07 10.98
N CYS A 9 0.87 -16.26 10.34
CA CYS A 9 -0.30 -15.40 10.49
C CYS A 9 -0.82 -15.37 11.93
N ASP A 10 -0.93 -16.52 12.61
CA ASP A 10 -1.40 -16.61 13.99
C ASP A 10 -0.49 -15.83 14.95
N VAL A 11 0.84 -15.97 14.80
CA VAL A 11 1.84 -15.22 15.58
C VAL A 11 1.69 -13.72 15.34
N ALA A 12 1.58 -13.28 14.07
CA ALA A 12 1.49 -11.87 13.75
C ALA A 12 0.16 -11.25 14.22
N CYS A 13 -0.95 -11.97 14.16
CA CYS A 13 -2.25 -11.53 14.71
C CYS A 13 -2.15 -11.24 16.21
N ARG A 14 -1.44 -12.09 16.97
CA ARG A 14 -1.21 -11.87 18.39
C ARG A 14 -0.44 -10.57 18.63
N PHE A 15 0.70 -10.38 17.96
CA PHE A 15 1.53 -9.18 18.11
C PHE A 15 0.80 -7.90 17.68
N LEU A 16 0.03 -7.95 16.60
CA LEU A 16 -0.80 -6.81 16.17
C LEU A 16 -1.85 -6.40 17.21
N GLY A 17 -2.51 -7.39 17.83
CA GLY A 17 -3.49 -7.12 18.88
C GLY A 17 -2.88 -6.41 20.08
N ASP A 18 -1.67 -6.82 20.46
CA ASP A 18 -0.93 -6.19 21.56
C ASP A 18 -0.42 -4.78 21.18
N ALA A 19 0.18 -4.63 19.98
CA ALA A 19 0.75 -3.37 19.49
C ALA A 19 -0.31 -2.27 19.29
N THR A 20 -1.50 -2.62 18.81
CA THR A 20 -2.57 -1.65 18.53
C THR A 20 -3.47 -1.35 19.72
N LYS A 21 -3.33 -2.05 20.84
CA LYS A 21 -4.19 -1.91 22.02
C LYS A 21 -4.28 -0.47 22.52
N SER A 22 -3.18 0.28 22.48
CA SER A 22 -3.10 1.68 22.90
C SER A 22 -3.58 2.68 21.83
N PHE A 23 -3.79 2.22 20.60
CA PHE A 23 -4.11 3.04 19.43
C PHE A 23 -5.47 2.68 18.80
N ALA A 24 -6.36 2.03 19.55
CA ALA A 24 -7.65 1.56 19.07
C ALA A 24 -8.55 2.66 18.46
N HIS A 25 -8.28 3.93 18.77
CA HIS A 25 -9.00 5.09 18.21
C HIS A 25 -8.35 5.71 16.97
N SER A 26 -7.09 5.40 16.67
CA SER A 26 -6.32 6.01 15.57
C SER A 26 -5.91 5.01 14.49
N VAL A 27 -5.83 3.72 14.84
CA VAL A 27 -5.41 2.64 13.93
C VAL A 27 -6.57 1.68 13.71
N ILE A 28 -6.89 1.45 12.44
CA ILE A 28 -7.87 0.45 12.02
C ILE A 28 -7.12 -0.74 11.43
N LEU A 29 -7.37 -1.93 11.97
CA LEU A 29 -6.84 -3.17 11.42
C LEU A 29 -7.84 -3.77 10.44
N ILE A 30 -7.35 -4.11 9.24
CA ILE A 30 -8.14 -4.77 8.20
C ILE A 30 -7.40 -6.06 7.83
N THR A 31 -8.06 -7.19 8.03
CA THR A 31 -7.55 -8.50 7.60
C THR A 31 -8.10 -8.87 6.24
N VAL A 32 -7.26 -9.35 5.33
CA VAL A 32 -7.66 -9.79 4.00
C VAL A 32 -7.24 -11.25 3.82
N ASP A 33 -8.20 -12.13 3.53
CA ASP A 33 -7.89 -13.49 3.08
C ASP A 33 -7.48 -13.46 1.61
N THR A 34 -6.21 -13.73 1.34
CA THR A 34 -5.65 -13.72 -0.01
C THR A 34 -6.21 -14.83 -0.90
N ASN A 35 -6.69 -15.94 -0.33
CA ASN A 35 -7.32 -17.01 -1.11
C ASN A 35 -8.71 -16.60 -1.62
N ALA A 36 -9.41 -15.74 -0.87
CA ALA A 36 -10.74 -15.23 -1.22
C ALA A 36 -10.72 -13.93 -2.03
N ASN A 37 -9.62 -13.17 -1.99
CA ASN A 37 -9.53 -11.81 -2.56
C ASN A 37 -8.41 -11.70 -3.61
N ALA A 38 -8.55 -12.40 -4.74
CA ALA A 38 -7.53 -12.46 -5.79
C ALA A 38 -7.18 -11.08 -6.39
N GLU A 39 -8.16 -10.19 -6.56
CA GLU A 39 -7.93 -8.84 -7.13
C GLU A 39 -7.04 -7.98 -6.22
N VAL A 40 -7.35 -7.92 -4.92
CA VAL A 40 -6.55 -7.18 -3.94
C VAL A 40 -5.17 -7.80 -3.77
N THR A 41 -5.10 -9.14 -3.77
CA THR A 41 -3.84 -9.89 -3.71
C THR A 41 -2.93 -9.55 -4.89
N ALA A 42 -3.49 -9.49 -6.10
CA ALA A 42 -2.76 -9.13 -7.31
C ALA A 42 -2.40 -7.63 -7.36
N LEU A 43 -3.32 -6.74 -6.99
CA LEU A 43 -3.10 -5.29 -6.94
C LEU A 43 -1.90 -4.92 -6.06
N HIS A 44 -1.73 -5.65 -4.95
CA HIS A 44 -0.69 -5.44 -3.97
C HIS A 44 0.51 -6.37 -4.11
N ASP A 45 0.53 -7.21 -5.16
CA ASP A 45 1.60 -8.18 -5.45
C ASP A 45 2.00 -8.97 -4.20
N ILE A 46 1.00 -9.55 -3.54
CA ILE A 46 1.20 -10.34 -2.32
C ILE A 46 1.75 -11.72 -2.71
N ARG A 47 2.98 -12.01 -2.27
CA ARG A 47 3.70 -13.25 -2.61
C ARG A 47 4.04 -14.13 -1.40
N SER A 48 3.87 -13.61 -0.20
CA SER A 48 4.17 -14.30 1.06
C SER A 48 3.14 -13.93 2.13
N LEU A 49 3.01 -14.77 3.15
CA LEU A 49 2.11 -14.55 4.26
C LEU A 49 2.84 -14.62 5.61
N PRO A 50 2.45 -13.78 6.59
CA PRO A 50 1.61 -12.60 6.41
C PRO A 50 2.38 -11.48 5.68
N THR A 51 1.64 -10.62 4.97
CA THR A 51 2.16 -9.36 4.42
C THR A 51 1.35 -8.22 5.03
N PHE A 52 2.04 -7.18 5.48
CA PHE A 52 1.43 -6.00 6.09
C PHE A 52 1.59 -4.78 5.20
N MET A 53 0.56 -3.95 5.17
CA MET A 53 0.56 -2.66 4.49
C MET A 53 -0.09 -1.62 5.39
N ALA A 54 0.59 -0.50 5.61
CA ALA A 54 0.04 0.66 6.33
C ALA A 54 -0.43 1.70 5.34
N TYR A 55 -1.68 2.14 5.52
CA TYR A 55 -2.26 3.24 4.75
C TYR A 55 -2.48 4.45 5.65
N ARG A 56 -2.09 5.61 5.16
CA ARG A 56 -2.38 6.90 5.76
C ARG A 56 -2.88 7.85 4.68
N ASN A 57 -4.08 8.40 4.85
CA ASN A 57 -4.71 9.31 3.89
C ASN A 57 -4.76 8.76 2.45
N GLY A 58 -4.99 7.44 2.30
CA GLY A 58 -5.04 6.76 1.00
C GLY A 58 -3.68 6.43 0.39
N CYS A 59 -2.57 6.80 1.02
CA CYS A 59 -1.22 6.48 0.57
C CYS A 59 -0.60 5.36 1.41
N ILE A 60 0.17 4.48 0.77
CA ILE A 60 0.97 3.47 1.47
C ILE A 60 2.14 4.18 2.16
N VAL A 61 2.27 4.02 3.47
CA VAL A 61 3.36 4.60 4.28
C VAL A 61 4.35 3.55 4.80
N GLY A 62 4.00 2.26 4.68
CA GLY A 62 4.87 1.17 5.07
C GLY A 62 4.37 -0.18 4.55
N ARG A 63 5.29 -1.12 4.35
CA ARG A 63 5.02 -2.51 3.97
C ARG A 63 6.12 -3.40 4.52
N PHE A 64 5.77 -4.58 5.02
CA PHE A 64 6.74 -5.64 5.30
C PHE A 64 6.09 -7.03 5.18
N GLU A 65 6.93 -8.06 5.10
CA GLU A 65 6.54 -9.46 4.96
C GLU A 65 7.08 -10.26 6.16
N GLY A 66 6.29 -11.21 6.68
CA GLY A 66 6.66 -12.03 7.83
C GLY A 66 6.03 -11.57 9.15
N SER A 67 6.40 -12.22 10.25
CA SER A 67 5.74 -12.10 11.57
C SER A 67 6.65 -11.52 12.66
N GLN A 68 7.61 -10.68 12.29
CA GLN A 68 8.56 -10.07 13.23
C GLN A 68 7.90 -8.96 14.04
N GLU A 69 7.97 -9.07 15.37
CA GLU A 69 7.34 -8.12 16.31
C GLU A 69 7.86 -6.68 16.14
N ASP A 70 9.16 -6.49 15.96
CA ASP A 70 9.76 -5.16 15.77
C ASP A 70 9.24 -4.44 14.52
N GLU A 71 9.01 -5.18 13.42
CA GLU A 71 8.46 -4.61 12.19
C GLU A 71 6.98 -4.26 12.32
N ILE A 72 6.22 -5.07 13.07
CA ILE A 72 4.83 -4.77 13.44
C ILE A 72 4.76 -3.46 14.23
N ASN A 73 5.59 -3.31 15.26
CA ASN A 73 5.62 -2.11 16.10
C ASN A 73 5.97 -0.86 15.29
N LYS A 74 7.02 -0.92 14.46
CA LYS A 74 7.38 0.20 13.56
C LYS A 74 6.21 0.64 12.67
N LEU A 75 5.46 -0.33 12.14
CA LEU A 75 4.33 -0.03 11.27
C LEU A 75 3.18 0.65 12.02
N VAL A 76 2.91 0.22 13.26
CA VAL A 76 1.91 0.84 14.14
C VAL A 76 2.35 2.24 14.55
N ASP A 77 3.63 2.44 14.88
CA ASP A 77 4.19 3.74 15.24
C ASP A 77 4.05 4.75 14.09
N LEU A 78 4.37 4.36 12.85
CA LEU A 78 4.17 5.19 11.65
C LEU A 78 2.72 5.67 11.47
N LEU A 79 1.75 4.86 11.89
CA LEU A 79 0.32 5.20 11.84
C LEU A 79 -0.10 6.06 13.03
N ALA A 80 0.48 5.84 14.21
CA ALA A 80 0.17 6.54 15.44
C ALA A 80 0.77 7.96 15.54
N GLU A 81 1.89 8.21 14.86
CA GLU A 81 2.54 9.52 14.83
C GLU A 81 1.64 10.57 14.17
N ASN A 82 0.84 11.31 14.95
CA ASN A 82 0.03 12.43 14.45
C ASN A 82 0.93 13.44 13.74
N SER A 83 0.69 13.63 12.43
CA SER A 83 1.48 14.44 11.52
C SER A 83 1.75 15.85 12.07
N THR A 84 2.85 15.97 12.79
CA THR A 84 3.46 17.24 13.18
C THR A 84 4.74 17.41 12.37
N GLU A 85 4.72 17.14 11.06
CA GLU A 85 5.73 17.67 10.15
C GLU A 85 5.31 17.61 8.67
N ARG A 86 4.80 18.77 8.22
CA ARG A 86 5.03 19.45 6.94
C ARG A 86 4.97 18.65 5.63
N SER A 87 4.00 19.06 4.80
CA SER A 87 4.15 19.12 3.35
C SER A 87 5.54 19.62 2.93
N PRO A 88 6.20 19.01 1.93
CA PRO A 88 7.04 19.77 1.05
C PRO A 88 6.11 20.64 0.20
N THR A 89 5.96 21.88 0.62
CA THR A 89 5.67 23.02 -0.24
C THR A 89 6.56 22.98 -1.48
N THR A 90 6.02 23.41 -2.61
CA THR A 90 6.68 24.05 -3.78
C THR A 90 6.40 23.34 -5.11
N ASP A 91 5.25 23.67 -5.69
CA ASP A 91 5.17 24.02 -7.11
C ASP A 91 6.34 24.94 -7.50
N ASN A 92 7.27 24.44 -8.33
CA ASN A 92 8.10 25.19 -9.28
C ASN A 92 9.24 24.30 -9.84
N ARG A 93 8.97 23.53 -10.91
CA ARG A 93 9.91 23.38 -12.04
C ARG A 93 9.29 22.64 -13.25
N THR A 94 8.91 23.47 -14.23
CA THR A 94 9.18 23.32 -15.67
C THR A 94 8.48 22.19 -16.45
N PRO A 95 7.70 22.52 -17.50
CA PRO A 95 7.08 21.53 -18.37
C PRO A 95 8.14 20.87 -19.24
N SER A 96 8.25 19.54 -19.17
CA SER A 96 9.04 18.79 -20.15
C SER A 96 8.20 18.61 -21.42
N PRO A 97 8.71 19.03 -22.60
CA PRO A 97 7.98 18.96 -23.86
C PRO A 97 7.97 17.53 -24.41
N LEU A 98 6.81 17.08 -24.90
CA LEU A 98 6.65 15.83 -25.64
C LEU A 98 7.42 15.91 -26.99
N PRO A 99 8.30 14.95 -27.32
CA PRO A 99 8.92 14.87 -28.64
C PRO A 99 7.90 14.55 -29.73
N GLN A 100 7.90 15.37 -30.78
CA GLN A 100 7.17 15.17 -32.03
C GLN A 100 7.85 14.06 -32.89
N GLN A 101 7.07 13.11 -33.39
CA GLN A 101 7.34 12.30 -34.59
C GLN A 101 5.96 12.14 -35.27
N GLU A 102 5.58 12.88 -36.31
CA GLU A 102 6.09 13.01 -37.69
C GLU A 102 5.68 11.82 -38.60
N GLY A 103 4.90 12.14 -39.64
CA GLY A 103 4.50 11.28 -40.77
C GLY A 103 3.10 10.66 -40.64
N ALA A 104 2.16 10.72 -41.60
CA ALA A 104 2.09 11.30 -42.93
C ALA A 104 0.62 11.21 -43.43
N THR A 105 0.17 12.22 -44.20
CA THR A 105 -0.84 12.17 -45.31
C THR A 105 -2.24 11.56 -45.04
N SER A 106 -3.30 12.38 -44.87
CA SER A 106 -4.19 12.97 -45.91
C SER A 106 -5.08 11.97 -46.65
N ILE A 107 -6.42 12.07 -46.49
CA ILE A 107 -7.40 12.51 -47.50
C ILE A 107 -8.82 12.51 -46.86
N ARG A 108 -9.60 13.58 -47.14
CA ARG A 108 -11.04 13.71 -46.82
C ARG A 108 -11.86 13.33 -48.06
N VAL A 109 -13.02 12.70 -47.86
CA VAL A 109 -14.17 12.79 -48.79
C VAL A 109 -15.46 12.86 -47.97
N SER A 110 -16.27 13.90 -48.23
CA SER A 110 -17.65 14.08 -47.77
C SER A 110 -18.63 13.42 -48.73
N GLY A 111 -19.78 12.97 -48.21
CA GLY A 111 -21.07 13.01 -48.90
C GLY A 111 -21.72 11.66 -49.20
N ASP A 112 -22.83 11.40 -48.52
CA ASP A 112 -24.12 10.99 -49.12
C ASP A 112 -25.26 11.59 -48.27
#